data_AF-A0A2R6B654-F1
#
_entry.id   AF-A0A2R6B654-F1
#
_cell.length_a   1.000
_cell.length_b   1.000
_cell.length_c   1.000
_cell.angle_alpha   90.00
_cell.angle_beta   90.00
_cell.angle_gamma   90.00
#
_symmetry.space_group_name_H-M   'P 1'
#
loop_
_entity.id
_entity.type
_entity.pdbx_description
1 polymer ?
#
loop_
_entity_poly.entity_id
_entity_poly.type
_entity_poly.pdbx_seq_one_letter_code
_entity_poly.pdbx_strand_id
1 'polypeptide(L)'
;MSPPSAWLRAVRPAYLPASLIPVIVGLAYAWGAAHTFNPIYASLTLVGIALAHMSADLFNDYFDYIHGTDQLSKLRGLSGGSGVLVNGLLKPKEVLRGGFTLLGLALVCGLYLTLRVGLLVLLLMGLGALSIYAYTSLLQRVGLGELTLALERVATLLGTYYVQVQRVAAQPILLGVILGVLSIYMVYYAAFPDYDADKQTGKKTLVVILGRHTALEFAPILPTLSYIFLF
;
A
#
# COMPACT_ATOMS: atom_id res chain seq x y z
N MET A 1 -12.26 -11.39 -22.04
CA MET A 1 -10.99 -10.62 -21.88
C MET A 1 -9.83 -11.50 -22.26
N SER A 2 -8.79 -10.95 -22.90
CA SER A 2 -7.56 -11.70 -23.16
C SER A 2 -6.75 -11.87 -21.86
N PRO A 3 -5.89 -12.89 -21.73
CA PRO A 3 -5.07 -13.08 -20.53
C PRO A 3 -4.25 -11.84 -20.12
N PRO A 4 -3.60 -11.08 -21.04
CA PRO A 4 -2.88 -9.86 -20.67
C PRO A 4 -3.78 -8.78 -20.07
N SER A 5 -5.00 -8.61 -20.60
CA SER A 5 -5.95 -7.64 -20.05
C SER A 5 -6.43 -8.03 -18.65
N ALA A 6 -6.55 -9.33 -18.35
CA ALA A 6 -6.91 -9.81 -17.02
C ALA A 6 -5.83 -9.51 -15.99
N TRP A 7 -4.56 -9.73 -16.34
CA TRP A 7 -3.44 -9.38 -15.47
C TRP A 7 -3.30 -7.88 -15.23
N LEU A 8 -3.47 -7.04 -16.26
CA LEU A 8 -3.46 -5.58 -16.08
C LEU A 8 -4.56 -5.10 -15.14
N ARG A 9 -5.74 -5.74 -15.20
CA ARG A 9 -6.84 -5.47 -14.28
C ARG A 9 -6.52 -5.94 -12.85
N ALA A 10 -5.85 -7.08 -12.70
CA ALA A 10 -5.49 -7.66 -11.40
C ALA A 10 -4.43 -6.84 -10.65
N VAL A 11 -3.42 -6.29 -11.35
CA VAL A 11 -2.35 -5.49 -10.72
C VAL A 11 -2.69 -4.00 -10.53
N ARG A 12 -3.91 -3.59 -10.94
CA ARG A 12 -4.52 -2.29 -10.65
C ARG A 12 -3.57 -1.09 -10.77
N PRO A 13 -2.98 -0.82 -11.96
CA PRO A 13 -1.95 0.22 -12.11
C PRO A 13 -2.43 1.63 -11.73
N ALA A 14 -3.74 1.88 -11.75
CA ALA A 14 -4.34 3.13 -11.30
C ALA A 14 -4.10 3.44 -9.80
N TYR A 15 -3.74 2.44 -8.98
CA TYR A 15 -3.50 2.59 -7.54
C TYR A 15 -2.02 2.79 -7.20
N LEU A 16 -1.12 2.53 -8.15
CA LEU A 16 0.33 2.75 -7.99
C LEU A 16 0.69 4.13 -7.44
N PRO A 17 0.05 5.25 -7.84
CA PRO A 17 0.35 6.56 -7.26
C PRO A 17 0.32 6.59 -5.73
N ALA A 18 -0.55 5.81 -5.07
CA ALA A 18 -0.66 5.77 -3.61
C ALA A 18 0.60 5.23 -2.91
N SER A 19 1.47 4.50 -3.61
CA SER A 19 2.77 4.05 -3.10
C SER A 19 3.96 4.79 -3.71
N LEU A 20 3.84 5.28 -4.94
CA LEU A 20 4.92 6.00 -5.62
C LEU A 20 5.05 7.46 -5.19
N ILE A 21 3.97 8.12 -4.76
CA ILE A 21 4.05 9.50 -4.25
C ILE A 21 5.02 9.61 -3.06
N PRO A 22 4.96 8.76 -2.01
CA PRO A 22 5.96 8.75 -0.95
C PRO A 22 7.41 8.61 -1.44
N VAL A 23 7.65 7.80 -2.47
CA VAL A 23 8.98 7.66 -3.08
C VAL A 23 9.39 8.97 -3.75
N ILE A 24 8.53 9.54 -4.60
CA ILE A 24 8.82 10.80 -5.31
C ILE A 24 9.09 11.93 -4.32
N VAL A 25 8.29 12.06 -3.26
CA VAL A 25 8.50 13.05 -2.20
C VAL A 25 9.81 12.80 -1.46
N GLY A 26 10.14 11.55 -1.13
CA GLY A 26 11.41 11.19 -0.50
C GLY A 26 12.63 11.54 -1.37
N LEU A 27 12.55 11.29 -2.67
CA LEU A 27 13.59 11.65 -3.64
C LEU A 27 13.74 13.17 -3.76
N ALA A 28 12.62 13.90 -3.88
CA ALA A 28 12.63 15.36 -3.93
C ALA A 28 13.22 15.98 -2.66
N TYR A 29 12.90 15.42 -1.48
CA TYR A 29 13.45 15.86 -0.22
C TYR A 29 14.96 15.57 -0.11
N ALA A 30 15.41 14.37 -0.52
CA ALA A 30 16.84 14.03 -0.56
C ALA A 30 17.65 14.98 -1.47
N TRP A 31 17.08 15.35 -2.62
CA TRP A 31 17.68 16.33 -3.52
C TRP A 31 17.70 17.73 -2.91
N GLY A 32 16.56 18.20 -2.38
CA GLY A 32 16.44 19.56 -1.85
C GLY A 32 17.23 19.81 -0.57
N ALA A 33 17.25 18.85 0.35
CA ALA A 33 17.86 18.99 1.67
C ALA A 33 19.33 18.55 1.72
N ALA A 34 19.73 17.58 0.89
CA ALA A 34 21.07 17.00 0.93
C ALA A 34 21.83 17.07 -0.40
N HIS A 35 21.23 17.60 -1.48
CA HIS A 35 21.82 17.64 -2.82
C HIS A 35 22.29 16.28 -3.33
N THR A 36 21.58 15.22 -2.93
CA THR A 36 21.89 13.84 -3.31
C THR A 36 20.81 13.28 -4.21
N PHE A 37 21.24 12.72 -5.35
CA PHE A 37 20.37 11.96 -6.24
C PHE A 37 21.19 10.97 -7.05
N ASN A 38 21.08 9.70 -6.69
CA ASN A 38 21.60 8.59 -7.46
C ASN A 38 20.46 8.01 -8.31
N PRO A 39 20.52 8.13 -9.65
CA PRO A 39 19.44 7.71 -10.53
C PRO A 39 19.22 6.19 -10.50
N ILE A 40 20.28 5.39 -10.34
CA ILE A 40 20.16 3.93 -10.26
C ILE A 40 19.38 3.54 -9.00
N TYR A 41 19.72 4.15 -7.87
CA TYR A 41 19.03 3.87 -6.61
C TYR A 41 17.58 4.37 -6.65
N ALA A 42 17.33 5.54 -7.25
CA ALA A 42 15.98 6.07 -7.43
C ALA A 42 15.11 5.14 -8.29
N SER A 43 15.64 4.68 -9.42
CA SER A 43 14.95 3.73 -10.31
C SER A 43 14.65 2.40 -9.62
N LEU A 44 15.61 1.85 -8.88
CA LEU A 44 15.40 0.59 -8.14
C LEU A 44 14.36 0.73 -7.03
N THR A 45 14.36 1.86 -6.31
CA THR A 45 13.33 2.14 -5.30
C THR A 45 11.95 2.26 -5.94
N LEU A 46 11.80 3.02 -7.03
CA LEU A 46 10.52 3.16 -7.75
C LEU A 46 10.00 1.83 -8.27
N VAL A 47 10.85 1.04 -8.93
CA VAL A 47 10.49 -0.28 -9.47
C VAL A 47 10.15 -1.24 -8.34
N GLY A 48 10.98 -1.30 -7.29
CA GLY A 48 10.75 -2.17 -6.14
C GLY A 48 9.43 -1.88 -5.43
N ILE A 49 9.13 -0.61 -5.19
CA ILE A 49 7.86 -0.20 -4.55
C ILE A 49 6.66 -0.45 -5.47
N ALA A 50 6.78 -0.22 -6.78
CA ALA A 50 5.71 -0.55 -7.72
C ALA A 50 5.40 -2.06 -7.75
N LEU A 51 6.45 -2.90 -7.79
CA LEU A 51 6.30 -4.37 -7.74
C LEU A 51 5.68 -4.82 -6.42
N ALA A 52 6.10 -4.25 -5.29
CA ALA A 52 5.55 -4.53 -3.97
C ALA A 52 4.06 -4.14 -3.88
N HIS A 53 3.67 -2.99 -4.45
CA HIS A 53 2.28 -2.55 -4.49
C HIS A 53 1.41 -3.49 -5.32
N MET A 54 1.84 -3.82 -6.55
CA MET A 54 1.12 -4.77 -7.40
C MET A 54 1.01 -6.16 -6.74
N SER A 55 2.04 -6.58 -6.00
CA SER A 55 1.95 -7.79 -5.18
C SER A 55 0.87 -7.69 -4.10
N ALA A 56 0.76 -6.55 -3.41
CA ALA A 56 -0.26 -6.32 -2.40
C ALA A 56 -1.66 -6.37 -3.00
N ASP A 57 -1.87 -5.81 -4.20
CA ASP A 57 -3.14 -5.90 -4.92
C ASP A 57 -3.53 -7.34 -5.27
N LEU A 58 -2.56 -8.17 -5.71
CA LEU A 58 -2.83 -9.58 -6.00
C LEU A 58 -3.13 -10.39 -4.74
N PHE A 59 -2.42 -10.14 -3.62
CA PHE A 59 -2.77 -10.78 -2.35
C PHE A 59 -4.13 -10.31 -1.84
N ASN A 60 -4.45 -9.02 -2.01
CA ASN A 60 -5.76 -8.48 -1.66
C ASN A 60 -6.87 -9.21 -2.42
N ASP A 61 -6.80 -9.28 -3.76
CA ASP A 61 -7.75 -10.06 -4.58
C ASP A 61 -7.86 -11.51 -4.11
N TYR A 62 -6.71 -12.18 -3.88
CA TYR A 62 -6.72 -13.58 -3.48
C TYR A 62 -7.41 -13.79 -2.13
N PHE A 63 -7.03 -13.04 -1.10
CA PHE A 63 -7.59 -13.21 0.23
C PHE A 63 -9.04 -12.74 0.30
N ASP A 64 -9.42 -11.64 -0.36
CA ASP A 64 -10.81 -11.18 -0.38
C ASP A 64 -11.72 -12.16 -1.11
N TYR A 65 -11.25 -12.79 -2.19
CA TYR A 65 -11.97 -13.88 -2.84
C TYR A 65 -12.13 -15.12 -1.95
N ILE A 66 -11.06 -15.57 -1.28
CA ILE A 66 -11.10 -16.75 -0.40
C ILE A 66 -12.00 -16.52 0.83
N HIS A 67 -12.03 -15.29 1.35
CA HIS A 67 -12.88 -14.93 2.48
C HIS A 67 -14.34 -14.59 2.11
N GLY A 68 -14.68 -14.58 0.82
CA GLY A 68 -16.05 -14.28 0.38
C GLY A 68 -16.38 -12.79 0.26
N THR A 69 -15.42 -11.89 0.48
CA THR A 69 -15.65 -10.43 0.51
C THR A 69 -15.99 -9.89 -0.87
N ASP A 70 -15.24 -10.31 -1.90
CA ASP A 70 -15.44 -9.85 -3.27
C ASP A 70 -16.79 -10.30 -3.87
N GLN A 71 -17.33 -11.43 -3.41
CA GLN A 71 -18.62 -11.96 -3.85
C GLN A 71 -19.81 -11.17 -3.28
N LEU A 72 -19.61 -10.51 -2.13
CA LEU A 72 -20.61 -9.66 -1.48
C LEU A 72 -20.48 -8.19 -1.86
N SER A 73 -19.28 -7.77 -2.27
CA SER A 73 -19.02 -6.41 -2.73
C SER A 73 -19.59 -6.16 -4.13
N LYS A 74 -19.88 -4.89 -4.44
CA LYS A 74 -20.29 -4.43 -5.76
C LYS A 74 -19.23 -3.47 -6.28
N LEU A 75 -18.67 -3.78 -7.45
CA LEU A 75 -17.74 -2.88 -8.16
C LEU A 75 -18.35 -1.48 -8.31
N ARG A 76 -17.74 -0.50 -7.65
CA ARG A 76 -18.16 0.91 -7.67
C ARG A 76 -16.93 1.82 -7.65
N GLY A 77 -16.60 2.40 -8.80
CA GLY A 77 -15.42 3.27 -8.93
C GLY A 77 -14.13 2.52 -8.60
N LEU A 78 -13.48 2.88 -7.49
CA LEU A 78 -12.23 2.28 -6.99
C LEU A 78 -12.48 1.18 -5.92
N SER A 79 -13.71 0.74 -5.71
CA SER A 79 -14.09 -0.26 -4.69
C SER A 79 -14.63 -1.54 -5.34
N GLY A 80 -14.53 -2.67 -4.61
CA GLY A 80 -15.03 -3.99 -5.02
C GLY A 80 -14.05 -4.91 -5.74
N GLY A 81 -12.76 -4.75 -5.44
CA GLY A 81 -11.70 -5.64 -5.94
C GLY A 81 -11.40 -5.46 -7.44
N SER A 82 -10.54 -6.32 -8.01
CA SER A 82 -10.34 -6.31 -9.47
C SER A 82 -11.49 -7.02 -10.20
N GLY A 83 -12.19 -7.93 -9.52
CA GLY A 83 -13.21 -8.82 -10.08
C GLY A 83 -12.65 -9.94 -10.97
N VAL A 84 -11.33 -10.10 -11.11
CA VAL A 84 -10.75 -11.13 -12.00
C VAL A 84 -11.03 -12.55 -11.51
N LEU A 85 -11.06 -12.77 -10.19
CA LEU A 85 -11.36 -14.06 -9.57
C LEU A 85 -12.86 -14.35 -9.56
N VAL A 86 -13.68 -13.37 -9.17
CA VAL A 86 -15.16 -13.50 -9.18
C VAL A 86 -15.69 -13.80 -10.58
N ASN A 87 -15.12 -13.19 -11.62
CA ASN A 87 -15.50 -13.43 -13.01
C ASN A 87 -14.83 -14.66 -13.65
N GLY A 88 -14.03 -15.42 -12.90
CA GLY A 88 -13.33 -16.61 -13.41
C GLY A 88 -12.31 -16.34 -14.51
N LEU A 89 -11.79 -15.11 -14.63
CA LEU A 89 -10.81 -14.73 -15.65
C LEU A 89 -9.41 -15.26 -15.33
N LEU A 90 -9.10 -15.43 -14.05
CA LEU A 90 -7.86 -16.02 -13.52
C LEU A 90 -8.22 -17.02 -12.41
N LYS A 91 -7.36 -18.01 -12.20
CA LYS A 91 -7.51 -18.95 -11.08
C LYS A 91 -6.88 -18.36 -9.81
N PRO A 92 -7.45 -18.62 -8.61
CA PRO A 92 -6.87 -18.14 -7.35
C PRO A 92 -5.39 -18.52 -7.15
N LYS A 93 -5.02 -19.75 -7.54
CA LYS A 93 -3.62 -20.22 -7.48
C LYS A 93 -2.68 -19.43 -8.41
N GLU A 94 -3.18 -18.94 -9.54
CA GLU A 94 -2.38 -18.12 -10.47
C GLU A 94 -2.14 -16.74 -9.89
N VAL A 95 -3.19 -16.09 -9.35
CA VAL A 95 -3.09 -14.79 -8.69
C VAL A 95 -2.16 -14.85 -7.48
N LEU A 96 -2.26 -15.88 -6.63
CA LEU A 96 -1.38 -16.07 -5.48
C LEU A 96 0.10 -16.21 -5.90
N ARG A 97 0.37 -17.02 -6.92
CA ARG A 97 1.73 -17.18 -7.47
C ARG A 97 2.24 -15.88 -8.09
N GLY A 98 1.38 -15.13 -8.76
CA GLY A 98 1.69 -13.80 -9.29
C GLY A 98 2.10 -12.84 -8.17
N GLY A 99 1.35 -12.81 -7.07
CA GLY A 99 1.68 -12.03 -5.87
C GLY A 99 3.08 -12.35 -5.35
N PHE A 100 3.36 -13.63 -5.05
CA PHE A 100 4.70 -14.04 -4.61
C PHE A 100 5.81 -13.74 -5.63
N THR A 101 5.52 -13.84 -6.93
CA THR A 101 6.51 -13.52 -7.97
C THR A 101 6.87 -12.04 -7.96
N LEU A 102 5.85 -11.15 -7.92
CA LEU A 102 6.08 -9.70 -7.86
C LEU A 102 6.76 -9.31 -6.55
N LEU A 103 6.37 -9.90 -5.41
CA LEU A 103 7.05 -9.69 -4.14
C LEU A 103 8.52 -10.12 -4.21
N GLY A 104 8.80 -11.30 -4.77
CA GLY A 104 10.17 -11.78 -4.96
C GLY A 104 11.02 -10.83 -5.80
N LEU A 105 10.48 -10.29 -6.89
CA LEU A 105 11.17 -9.29 -7.72
C LEU A 105 11.40 -7.98 -6.96
N ALA A 106 10.43 -7.52 -6.16
CA ALA A 106 10.59 -6.35 -5.30
C ALA A 106 11.72 -6.56 -4.26
N LEU A 107 11.78 -7.75 -3.66
CA LEU A 107 12.84 -8.14 -2.72
C LEU A 107 14.21 -8.15 -3.37
N VAL A 108 14.34 -8.55 -4.64
CA VAL A 108 15.61 -8.48 -5.37
C VAL A 108 16.09 -7.02 -5.50
N CYS A 109 15.20 -6.08 -5.81
CA CYS A 109 15.54 -4.65 -5.82
C CYS A 109 16.00 -4.16 -4.45
N GLY A 110 15.25 -4.48 -3.39
CA GLY A 110 15.60 -4.07 -2.02
C GLY A 110 16.86 -4.75 -1.47
N LEU A 111 17.14 -5.99 -1.87
CA LEU A 111 18.37 -6.70 -1.50
C LEU A 111 19.59 -6.06 -2.16
N TYR A 112 19.51 -5.72 -3.44
CA TYR A 112 20.58 -4.97 -4.10
C TYR A 112 20.85 -3.65 -3.37
N LEU A 113 19.81 -2.88 -3.04
CA LEU A 113 19.96 -1.62 -2.30
C LEU A 113 20.56 -1.86 -0.90
N THR A 114 20.11 -2.89 -0.19
CA THR A 114 20.65 -3.30 1.12
C THR A 114 22.17 -3.50 1.05
N LEU A 115 22.65 -4.24 0.06
CA LEU A 115 24.08 -4.51 -0.12
C LEU A 115 24.90 -3.24 -0.40
N ARG A 116 24.25 -2.17 -0.87
CA ARG A 116 24.91 -0.91 -1.25
C ARG A 116 24.83 0.16 -0.17
N VAL A 117 23.74 0.22 0.60
CA VAL A 117 23.50 1.32 1.55
C VAL A 117 23.31 0.88 3.00
N GLY A 118 23.07 -0.40 3.27
CA GLY A 118 23.09 -0.96 4.63
C GLY A 118 21.80 -1.63 5.10
N LEU A 119 21.86 -2.18 6.32
CA LEU A 119 20.87 -3.09 6.88
C LEU A 119 19.50 -2.46 7.20
N LEU A 120 19.41 -1.13 7.31
CA LEU A 120 18.13 -0.47 7.53
C LEU A 120 17.15 -0.76 6.37
N VAL A 121 17.66 -0.83 5.14
CA VAL A 121 16.83 -1.21 3.97
C VAL A 121 16.32 -2.63 4.10
N LEU A 122 17.14 -3.56 4.57
CA LEU A 122 16.73 -4.95 4.82
C LEU A 122 15.59 -5.03 5.84
N LEU A 123 15.71 -4.28 6.94
CA LEU A 123 14.68 -4.24 7.98
C LEU A 123 13.37 -3.69 7.43
N LEU A 124 13.40 -2.53 6.77
CA LEU A 124 12.20 -1.90 6.20
C LEU A 124 11.57 -2.79 5.11
N MET A 125 12.38 -3.39 4.26
CA MET A 125 11.93 -4.33 3.23
C MET A 125 11.29 -5.58 3.84
N GLY A 126 11.91 -6.18 4.86
CA GLY A 126 11.39 -7.37 5.54
C GLY A 126 10.05 -7.11 6.24
N LEU A 127 9.95 -5.98 6.96
CA LEU A 127 8.70 -5.53 7.57
C LEU A 127 7.63 -5.25 6.51
N GLY A 128 8.01 -4.61 5.40
CA GLY A 128 7.11 -4.36 4.27
C GLY A 128 6.59 -5.65 3.64
N ALA A 129 7.45 -6.64 3.40
CA ALA A 129 7.05 -7.94 2.84
C ALA A 129 6.10 -8.71 3.77
N LEU A 130 6.37 -8.70 5.07
CA LEU A 130 5.46 -9.28 6.06
C LEU A 130 4.12 -8.53 6.07
N SER A 131 4.16 -7.20 6.06
CA SER A 131 2.97 -6.34 6.02
C SER A 131 2.10 -6.66 4.81
N ILE A 132 2.69 -6.70 3.61
CA ILE A 132 1.99 -6.98 2.34
C ILE A 132 1.20 -8.29 2.41
N TYR A 133 1.78 -9.36 2.94
CA TYR A 133 1.10 -10.64 3.09
C TYR A 133 0.05 -10.63 4.21
N ALA A 134 0.39 -10.04 5.36
CA ALA A 134 -0.47 -9.99 6.54
C ALA A 134 -1.64 -9.01 6.40
N TYR A 135 -1.56 -8.06 5.46
CA TYR A 135 -2.49 -6.94 5.34
C TYR A 135 -3.95 -7.39 5.23
N THR A 136 -4.30 -8.08 4.14
CA THR A 136 -5.66 -8.56 3.90
C THR A 136 -5.97 -9.86 4.65
N SER A 137 -4.96 -10.70 4.88
CA SER A 137 -5.14 -11.98 5.59
C SER A 137 -5.44 -11.80 7.08
N LEU A 138 -4.90 -10.77 7.72
CA LEU A 138 -5.00 -10.57 9.17
C LEU A 138 -5.25 -9.12 9.59
N LEU A 139 -4.41 -8.17 9.17
CA LEU A 139 -4.35 -6.82 9.76
C LEU A 139 -5.67 -6.05 9.59
N GLN A 140 -6.29 -6.13 8.41
CA GLN A 140 -7.63 -5.55 8.17
C GLN A 140 -8.73 -6.17 9.05
N ARG A 141 -8.57 -7.43 9.48
CA ARG A 141 -9.55 -8.18 10.30
C ARG A 141 -9.38 -7.94 11.79
N VAL A 142 -8.19 -7.53 12.22
CA VAL A 142 -7.92 -7.13 13.61
C VAL A 142 -8.03 -5.61 13.84
N GLY A 143 -8.34 -4.84 12.80
CA GLY A 143 -8.55 -3.39 12.89
C GLY A 143 -7.26 -2.56 12.82
N LEU A 144 -6.20 -3.14 12.26
CA LEU A 144 -4.90 -2.47 12.11
C LEU A 144 -4.60 -2.05 10.67
N GLY A 145 -5.49 -2.31 9.71
CA GLY A 145 -5.26 -2.06 8.29
C GLY A 145 -4.86 -0.61 7.98
N GLU A 146 -5.67 0.36 8.40
CA GLU A 146 -5.42 1.78 8.14
C GLU A 146 -4.10 2.26 8.78
N LEU A 147 -3.83 1.84 10.02
CA LEU A 147 -2.58 2.16 10.71
C LEU A 147 -1.37 1.59 9.99
N THR A 148 -1.46 0.33 9.54
CA THR A 148 -0.40 -0.32 8.77
C THR A 148 -0.09 0.45 7.48
N LEU A 149 -1.11 0.90 6.73
CA LEU A 149 -0.89 1.71 5.54
C LEU A 149 -0.14 3.01 5.84
N ALA A 150 -0.48 3.68 6.95
CA ALA A 150 0.23 4.90 7.35
C ALA A 150 1.69 4.64 7.70
N LEU A 151 1.96 3.57 8.46
CA LEU A 151 3.32 3.15 8.79
C LEU A 151 4.13 2.76 7.54
N GLU A 152 3.51 2.14 6.55
CA GLU A 152 4.14 1.85 5.27
C GLU A 152 4.53 3.12 4.51
N ARG A 153 3.75 4.21 4.59
CA ARG A 153 4.12 5.48 3.95
C ARG A 153 5.31 6.11 4.65
N VAL A 154 5.35 6.06 5.99
CA VAL A 154 6.51 6.48 6.79
C VAL A 154 7.75 5.67 6.41
N ALA A 155 7.64 4.34 6.40
CA ALA A 155 8.74 3.45 6.06
C ALA A 155 9.23 3.67 4.62
N THR A 156 8.32 3.85 3.65
CA THR A 156 8.66 4.07 2.24
C THR A 156 9.42 5.38 2.06
N LEU A 157 8.96 6.47 2.68
CA LEU A 157 9.60 7.76 2.55
C LEU A 157 10.96 7.79 3.27
N LEU A 158 11.00 7.30 4.52
CA LEU A 158 12.25 7.16 5.27
C LEU A 158 13.26 6.28 4.53
N GLY A 159 12.82 5.12 4.02
CA GLY A 159 13.66 4.19 3.26
C GLY A 159 14.18 4.81 1.97
N THR A 160 13.33 5.55 1.24
CA THR A 160 13.73 6.27 0.03
C THR A 160 14.80 7.31 0.31
N TYR A 161 14.60 8.12 1.37
CA TYR A 161 15.59 9.10 1.80
C TYR A 161 16.89 8.42 2.23
N TYR A 162 16.82 7.38 3.04
CA TYR A 162 17.99 6.65 3.51
C TYR A 162 18.79 6.01 2.36
N VAL A 163 18.12 5.47 1.35
CA VAL A 163 18.78 4.91 0.16
C VAL A 163 19.57 5.98 -0.60
N GLN A 164 19.12 7.23 -0.61
CA GLN A 164 19.83 8.33 -1.29
C GLN A 164 20.93 8.95 -0.42
N VAL A 165 20.63 9.21 0.86
CA VAL A 165 21.45 10.05 1.75
C VAL A 165 22.27 9.24 2.75
N GLN A 166 21.90 7.98 3.01
CA GLN A 166 22.51 7.08 4.01
C GLN A 166 22.48 7.64 5.44
N ARG A 167 21.47 8.46 5.74
CA ARG A 167 21.25 9.05 7.07
C ARG A 167 19.76 8.97 7.42
N VAL A 168 19.47 8.91 8.71
CA VAL A 168 18.11 9.03 9.23
C VAL A 168 17.88 10.48 9.64
N ALA A 169 16.74 11.03 9.25
CA ALA A 169 16.32 12.37 9.61
C ALA A 169 14.85 12.36 10.06
N ALA A 170 14.47 13.31 10.91
CA ALA A 170 13.11 13.42 11.42
C ALA A 170 12.12 13.89 10.34
N GLN A 171 12.57 14.73 9.41
CA GLN A 171 11.71 15.33 8.39
C GLN A 171 11.12 14.31 7.42
N PRO A 172 11.88 13.32 6.88
CA PRO A 172 11.29 12.21 6.13
C PRO A 172 10.19 11.46 6.90
N ILE A 173 10.37 11.24 8.20
CA ILE A 173 9.39 10.58 9.05
C ILE A 173 8.11 11.42 9.13
N LEU A 174 8.24 12.73 9.38
CA LEU A 174 7.11 13.66 9.46
C LEU A 174 6.33 13.74 8.14
N LEU A 175 7.04 13.89 7.01
CA LEU A 175 6.42 13.86 5.68
C LEU A 175 5.71 12.53 5.43
N GLY A 176 6.28 11.42 5.92
CA GLY A 176 5.69 10.10 5.85
C GLY A 176 4.40 10.00 6.66
N VAL A 177 4.33 10.63 7.83
CA VAL A 177 3.13 10.69 8.67
C VAL A 177 2.02 11.46 7.94
N ILE A 178 2.33 12.60 7.32
CA ILE A 178 1.37 13.37 6.52
C ILE A 178 0.77 12.50 5.40
N LEU A 179 1.63 11.86 4.60
CA LEU A 179 1.18 10.99 3.52
C LEU A 179 0.45 9.75 4.04
N GLY A 180 0.81 9.27 5.23
CA GLY A 180 0.13 8.17 5.91
C GLY A 180 -1.29 8.53 6.29
N VAL A 181 -1.51 9.70 6.91
CA VAL A 181 -2.85 10.21 7.25
C VAL A 181 -3.70 10.41 5.99
N LEU A 182 -3.13 10.96 4.93
CA LEU A 182 -3.83 11.11 3.64
C LEU A 182 -4.17 9.75 3.01
N SER A 183 -3.30 8.74 3.15
CA SER A 183 -3.58 7.38 2.70
C SER A 183 -4.71 6.72 3.50
N ILE A 184 -4.74 6.94 4.81
CA ILE A 184 -5.88 6.52 5.65
C ILE A 184 -7.15 7.17 5.13
N TYR A 185 -7.15 8.48 4.89
CA TYR A 185 -8.33 9.19 4.39
C TYR A 185 -8.85 8.62 3.06
N MET A 186 -7.94 8.32 2.12
CA MET A 186 -8.31 7.70 0.84
C MET A 186 -9.00 6.35 1.03
N VAL A 187 -8.42 5.45 1.82
CA VAL A 187 -8.99 4.11 2.07
C VAL A 187 -10.26 4.20 2.90
N TYR A 188 -10.32 5.14 3.83
CA TYR A 188 -11.51 5.42 4.62
C TYR A 188 -12.71 5.78 3.74
N TYR A 189 -12.51 6.63 2.74
CA TYR A 189 -13.57 6.96 1.78
C TYR A 189 -13.96 5.76 0.91
N ALA A 190 -12.96 4.98 0.48
CA ALA A 190 -13.19 3.77 -0.31
C ALA A 190 -13.93 2.65 0.46
N ALA A 191 -13.90 2.66 1.79
CA ALA A 191 -14.57 1.67 2.63
C ALA A 191 -16.08 1.91 2.82
N PHE A 192 -16.61 3.09 2.49
CA PHE A 192 -18.06 3.36 2.65
C PHE A 192 -18.95 2.48 1.75
N PRO A 193 -18.67 2.34 0.43
CA PRO A 193 -19.43 1.44 -0.43
C PRO A 193 -19.35 -0.03 0.01
N ASP A 194 -18.21 -0.44 0.58
CA ASP A 194 -17.93 -1.82 0.98
C ASP A 194 -18.35 -2.16 2.42
N TYR A 195 -18.82 -1.19 3.19
CA TYR A 195 -19.14 -1.35 4.62
C TYR A 195 -19.98 -2.60 4.94
N ASP A 196 -21.02 -2.89 4.15
CA ASP A 196 -21.89 -4.04 4.42
C ASP A 196 -21.19 -5.38 4.13
N ALA A 197 -20.33 -5.44 3.10
CA ALA A 197 -19.55 -6.63 2.73
C ALA A 197 -18.39 -6.84 3.71
N ASP A 198 -17.67 -5.78 4.07
CA ASP A 198 -16.58 -5.79 5.04
C ASP A 198 -17.07 -6.26 6.40
N LYS A 199 -18.20 -5.72 6.88
CA LYS A 199 -18.81 -6.10 8.15
C LYS A 199 -19.23 -7.58 8.16
N GLN A 200 -19.88 -8.06 7.10
CA GLN A 200 -20.32 -9.45 7.01
C GLN A 200 -19.16 -10.45 6.95
N THR A 201 -18.04 -10.07 6.33
CA THR A 201 -16.87 -10.93 6.21
C THR A 201 -15.86 -10.79 7.35
N GLY A 202 -16.17 -9.97 8.37
CA GLY A 202 -15.35 -9.82 9.56
C GLY A 202 -14.12 -8.92 9.40
N LYS A 203 -14.07 -8.09 8.35
CA LYS A 203 -13.10 -6.99 8.27
C LYS A 203 -13.49 -5.92 9.30
N LYS A 204 -12.48 -5.32 9.91
CA LYS A 204 -12.63 -4.26 10.92
C LYS A 204 -12.00 -2.98 10.39
N THR A 205 -12.42 -2.52 9.21
CA THR A 205 -12.03 -1.20 8.72
C THR A 205 -12.50 -0.13 9.70
N LEU A 206 -11.88 1.05 9.68
CA LEU A 206 -12.23 2.14 10.58
C LEU A 206 -13.71 2.55 10.40
N VAL A 207 -14.23 2.48 9.16
CA VAL A 207 -15.66 2.71 8.88
C VAL A 207 -16.55 1.63 9.51
N VAL A 208 -16.13 0.36 9.52
CA VAL A 208 -16.86 -0.73 10.20
C VAL A 208 -16.83 -0.56 11.72
N ILE A 209 -15.67 -0.19 12.28
CA ILE A 209 -15.48 0.00 13.74
C ILE A 209 -16.32 1.17 14.25
N LEU A 210 -16.28 2.32 13.56
CA LEU A 210 -17.03 3.52 13.94
C LEU A 210 -18.53 3.39 13.63
N GLY A 211 -18.90 2.56 12.65
CA GLY A 211 -20.23 2.54 12.09
C GLY A 211 -20.46 3.66 11.08
N ARG A 212 -21.32 3.42 10.09
CA ARG A 212 -21.47 4.29 8.91
C ARG A 212 -21.80 5.76 9.24
N HIS A 213 -22.64 6.02 10.25
CA HIS A 213 -23.03 7.39 10.64
C HIS A 213 -21.88 8.17 11.26
N THR A 214 -21.32 7.68 12.38
CA THR A 214 -20.17 8.29 13.05
C THR A 214 -18.97 8.40 12.13
N ALA A 215 -18.81 7.42 11.22
CA ALA A 215 -17.74 7.47 10.25
C ALA A 215 -17.86 8.68 9.29
N LEU A 216 -19.07 9.05 8.87
CA LEU A 216 -19.29 10.24 8.03
C LEU A 216 -18.96 11.53 8.78
N GLU A 217 -19.35 11.62 10.06
CA GLU A 217 -19.05 12.79 10.90
C GLU A 217 -17.55 12.94 11.16
N PHE A 218 -16.82 11.82 11.29
CA PHE A 218 -15.38 11.80 11.51
C PHE A 218 -14.55 12.09 10.24
N ALA A 219 -15.13 11.88 9.05
CA ALA A 219 -14.40 11.95 7.78
C ALA A 219 -13.59 13.25 7.56
N PRO A 220 -14.09 14.47 7.90
CA PRO A 220 -13.35 15.72 7.71
C PRO A 220 -12.13 15.89 8.63
N ILE A 221 -12.04 15.13 9.74
CA ILE A 221 -10.97 15.26 10.72
C ILE A 221 -9.65 14.74 10.13
N LEU A 222 -9.67 13.61 9.41
CA LEU A 222 -8.48 13.00 8.82
C LEU A 222 -7.66 13.95 7.92
N PRO A 223 -8.23 14.60 6.89
CA PRO A 223 -7.46 15.54 6.08
C PRO A 223 -7.02 16.77 6.90
N THR A 224 -7.82 17.21 7.89
CA THR A 224 -7.45 18.33 8.77
C THR A 224 -6.21 18.02 9.61
N LEU A 225 -6.10 16.79 10.13
CA LEU A 225 -4.92 16.32 10.87
C LEU A 225 -3.64 16.41 10.04
N SER A 226 -3.72 16.23 8.72
CA SER A 226 -2.55 16.34 7.84
C SER A 226 -1.93 17.74 7.85
N TYR A 227 -2.72 18.79 8.09
CA TYR A 227 -2.25 20.18 8.16
C TYR A 227 -1.55 20.51 9.48
N ILE A 228 -1.82 19.77 10.56
CA ILE A 228 -1.14 19.98 11.86
C ILE A 228 0.35 19.69 11.73
N PHE A 229 0.71 18.72 10.90
CA PHE A 229 2.10 18.29 10.71
C PHE A 229 2.86 19.11 9.65
N LEU A 230 2.22 20.11 9.02
CA LEU A 230 2.87 20.99 8.05
C LEU A 230 3.66 22.15 8.68
N PHE A 231 3.54 22.35 9.99
CA PHE A 231 4.19 23.41 10.77
C PHE A 231 5.02 22.81 11.90
#